data_AF-A0A7S0Q3I1-F1
#
_entry.id   AF-A0A7S0Q3I1-F1
#
_cell.length_a   1.000
_cell.length_b   1.000
_cell.length_c   1.000
_cell.angle_alpha   90.00
_cell.angle_beta   90.00
_cell.angle_gamma   90.00
#
_symmetry.space_group_name_H-M   'P 1'
#
loop_
_entity.id
_entity.type
_entity.pdbx_description
1 polymer ?
#
loop_
_entity_poly.entity_id
_entity_poly.type
_entity_poly.pdbx_seq_one_letter_code
_entity_poly.pdbx_strand_id
1 'polypeptide(L)'
;QEFHIIGSPLAHEAFLRRDRGTYGMAWAAGTAAPYAGLVKNLLPFPFPNLKTPVDGLLRCGDSCFPGIGTPSAAASGVIAANTLTHVSKHIDMLRETGEKESLYAFLNPGPLGSLYMPFVEGRTPSVELRGEAAVEVA
;
A
#
# COMPACT_ATOMS: atom_id res chain seq x y z
N GLN A 1 -4.64 -44.99 9.28
CA GLN A 1 -3.30 -44.38 9.17
C GLN A 1 -3.47 -42.93 9.56
N GLU A 2 -2.77 -42.48 10.60
CA GLU A 2 -2.91 -41.10 11.10
C GLU A 2 -1.87 -40.21 10.39
N PHE A 3 -2.33 -39.07 9.88
CA PHE A 3 -1.49 -38.08 9.23
C PHE A 3 -1.36 -36.86 10.16
N HIS A 4 -0.14 -36.39 10.35
CA HIS A 4 0.17 -35.18 11.13
C HIS A 4 0.78 -34.12 10.21
N ILE A 5 0.26 -32.89 10.28
CA ILE A 5 0.70 -31.75 9.47
C ILE A 5 1.69 -30.92 10.29
N ILE A 6 2.91 -30.77 9.79
CA ILE A 6 3.96 -29.96 10.42
C ILE A 6 4.06 -28.62 9.72
N GLY A 7 3.85 -27.53 10.46
CA GLY A 7 4.22 -26.18 10.00
C GLY A 7 5.71 -25.95 10.18
N SER A 8 6.48 -26.00 9.09
CA SER A 8 7.91 -25.66 9.06
C SER A 8 8.18 -24.48 8.13
N PRO A 9 9.32 -23.77 8.26
CA PRO A 9 9.70 -22.73 7.29
C PRO A 9 9.75 -23.26 5.85
N LEU A 10 10.16 -24.51 5.66
CA LEU A 10 10.15 -25.18 4.35
C LEU A 10 8.72 -25.36 3.81
N ALA A 11 7.77 -25.73 4.68
CA ALA A 11 6.36 -25.79 4.31
C ALA A 11 5.82 -24.39 3.96
N HIS A 12 6.19 -23.37 4.73
CA HIS A 12 5.77 -21.99 4.50
C HIS A 12 6.29 -21.43 3.16
N GLU A 13 7.56 -21.71 2.84
CA GLU A 13 8.17 -21.42 1.53
C GLU A 13 7.46 -22.16 0.40
N ALA A 14 7.20 -23.46 0.56
CA ALA A 14 6.56 -24.27 -0.47
C ALA A 14 5.11 -23.83 -0.75
N PHE A 15 4.32 -23.54 0.29
CA PHE A 15 2.91 -23.19 0.12
C PHE A 15 2.68 -21.75 -0.32
N LEU A 16 3.47 -20.80 0.20
CA LEU A 16 3.24 -19.37 0.00
C LEU A 16 4.32 -18.70 -0.86
N ARG A 17 5.26 -19.48 -1.43
CA ARG A 17 6.40 -19.01 -2.22
C ARG A 17 7.19 -17.91 -1.50
N ARG A 18 7.39 -18.10 -0.20
CA ARG A 18 8.11 -17.16 0.66
C ARG A 18 9.59 -17.42 0.59
N ASP A 19 10.37 -16.38 0.33
CA ASP A 19 11.82 -16.46 0.47
C ASP A 19 12.16 -16.95 1.89
N ARG A 20 12.84 -18.11 1.96
CA ARG A 20 13.28 -18.77 3.20
C ARG A 20 12.17 -19.04 4.23
N GLY A 21 10.91 -19.12 3.80
CA GLY A 21 9.78 -19.34 4.70
C GLY A 21 9.52 -18.17 5.67
N THR A 22 9.87 -16.94 5.28
CA THR A 22 9.70 -15.74 6.11
C THR A 22 8.26 -15.20 6.14
N TYR A 23 7.88 -14.49 7.21
CA TYR A 23 6.60 -13.79 7.37
C TYR A 23 6.71 -12.29 6.98
N GLY A 24 7.45 -12.03 5.90
CA GLY A 24 7.76 -10.68 5.43
C GLY A 24 9.16 -10.21 5.85
N MET A 25 9.45 -8.94 5.62
CA MET A 25 10.78 -8.36 5.89
C MET A 25 11.01 -8.27 7.40
N ALA A 26 11.76 -9.22 7.94
CA ALA A 26 12.25 -9.17 9.31
C ALA A 26 13.55 -8.37 9.37
N TRP A 27 13.56 -7.27 10.12
CA TRP A 27 14.80 -6.67 10.55
C TRP A 27 15.09 -7.10 11.98
N ALA A 28 16.36 -7.40 12.28
CA ALA A 28 16.76 -7.69 13.64
C ALA A 28 16.48 -6.48 14.54
N ALA A 29 15.78 -6.72 15.66
CA ALA A 29 15.40 -5.68 16.61
C ALA A 29 16.66 -4.88 17.03
N GLY A 30 16.63 -3.56 16.81
CA GLY A 30 17.74 -2.66 17.13
C GLY A 30 18.82 -2.49 16.06
N THR A 31 18.78 -3.21 14.94
CA THR A 31 19.81 -3.13 13.86
C THR A 31 19.26 -2.74 12.49
N ALA A 32 17.94 -2.55 12.35
CA ALA A 32 17.34 -2.05 11.12
C ALA A 32 17.87 -0.65 10.80
N ALA A 33 18.59 -0.45 9.69
CA ALA A 33 19.11 0.85 9.29
C ALA A 33 17.98 1.70 8.71
N PRO A 34 17.29 2.52 9.52
CA PRO A 34 17.77 3.77 10.13
C PRO A 34 17.44 3.88 11.63
N TYR A 35 16.92 2.81 12.23
CA TYR A 35 16.41 2.70 13.59
C TYR A 35 17.50 2.28 14.60
N ALA A 36 18.69 1.95 14.12
CA ALA A 36 19.90 1.65 14.91
C ALA A 36 20.75 2.89 15.27
N GLY A 37 20.22 4.12 15.10
CA GLY A 37 20.98 5.35 15.32
C GLY A 37 20.14 6.59 15.67
N LEU A 38 20.80 7.75 15.72
CA LEU A 38 20.26 9.07 16.14
C LEU A 38 19.03 9.59 15.36
N VAL A 39 18.69 8.97 14.22
CA VAL A 39 17.57 9.36 13.32
C VAL A 39 16.33 8.47 13.44
N LYS A 40 16.28 7.59 14.45
CA LYS A 40 15.14 6.70 14.79
C LYS A 40 13.77 7.40 14.78
N ASN A 41 13.71 8.67 15.20
CA ASN A 41 12.45 9.42 15.30
C ASN A 41 12.19 10.33 14.09
N LEU A 42 13.13 10.43 13.15
CA LEU A 42 13.07 11.38 12.03
C LEU A 42 12.72 10.70 10.70
N LEU A 43 13.09 9.43 10.53
CA LEU A 43 12.88 8.69 9.28
C LEU A 43 11.92 7.52 9.47
N PRO A 44 10.90 7.36 8.60
CA PRO A 44 10.03 6.20 8.64
C PRO A 44 10.84 4.93 8.36
N PHE A 45 10.35 3.82 8.89
CA PHE A 45 10.98 2.52 8.70
C PHE A 45 11.09 2.19 7.20
N PRO A 46 12.26 1.77 6.70
CA PRO A 46 12.56 1.63 5.28
C PRO A 46 12.00 0.29 4.79
N PHE A 47 10.69 0.24 4.65
CA PHE A 47 10.08 -0.80 3.86
C PHE A 47 10.27 -0.49 2.38
N PRO A 48 10.40 -1.52 1.53
CA PRO A 48 10.39 -1.34 0.10
C PRO A 48 9.13 -0.59 -0.31
N ASN A 49 9.32 0.42 -1.15
CA ASN A 49 8.20 1.18 -1.69
C ASN A 49 7.35 0.28 -2.61
N LEU A 50 6.11 0.72 -2.82
CA LEU A 50 5.13 0.09 -3.71
C LEU A 50 5.62 0.01 -5.16
N LYS A 51 6.32 1.06 -5.62
CA LYS A 51 6.79 1.19 -7.00
C LYS A 51 7.92 0.23 -7.31
N THR A 52 7.85 -0.40 -8.47
CA THR A 52 8.97 -1.16 -9.04
C THR A 52 9.66 -0.34 -10.13
N PRO A 53 10.86 -0.75 -10.60
CA PRO A 53 11.48 -0.17 -11.79
C PRO A 53 10.69 -0.41 -13.08
N VAL A 54 9.66 -1.27 -13.06
CA VAL A 54 8.82 -1.58 -14.21
C VAL A 54 7.55 -0.74 -14.11
N ASP A 55 7.33 0.12 -15.11
CA ASP A 55 6.12 0.94 -15.19
C ASP A 55 4.87 0.05 -15.28
N GLY A 56 3.78 0.47 -14.62
CA GLY A 56 2.55 -0.35 -14.55
C GLY A 56 2.59 -1.50 -13.53
N LEU A 57 3.75 -1.84 -12.94
CA LEU A 57 3.87 -2.94 -11.97
C LEU A 57 4.05 -2.42 -10.54
N LEU A 58 3.02 -2.62 -9.71
CA LEU A 58 3.03 -2.34 -8.28
C LEU A 58 3.22 -3.63 -7.47
N ARG A 59 3.89 -3.53 -6.32
CA ARG A 59 4.00 -4.63 -5.35
C ARG A 59 3.24 -4.31 -4.08
N CYS A 60 2.51 -5.28 -3.56
CA CYS A 60 1.80 -5.19 -2.29
C CYS A 60 2.02 -6.45 -1.44
N GLY A 61 1.67 -6.35 -0.16
CA GLY A 61 1.77 -7.43 0.81
C GLY A 61 2.65 -7.06 2.01
N ASP A 62 2.86 -8.02 2.90
CA ASP A 62 3.61 -7.89 4.16
C ASP A 62 5.14 -7.74 3.98
N SER A 63 5.63 -7.87 2.75
CA SER A 63 7.02 -7.59 2.38
C SER A 63 7.23 -6.17 1.87
N CYS A 64 6.16 -5.39 1.74
CA CYS A 64 6.18 -3.99 1.29
C CYS A 64 5.70 -3.08 2.43
N PHE A 65 5.86 -1.76 2.25
CA PHE A 65 5.26 -0.80 3.17
C PHE A 65 3.73 -1.06 3.29
N PRO A 66 3.14 -1.09 4.50
CA PRO A 66 3.65 -0.60 5.80
C PRO A 66 4.35 -1.63 6.70
N GLY A 67 4.48 -2.90 6.30
CA GLY A 67 5.30 -3.89 7.02
C GLY A 67 4.65 -5.25 7.23
N ILE A 68 5.06 -5.95 8.30
CA ILE A 68 4.71 -7.36 8.55
C ILE A 68 3.28 -7.54 9.11
N GLY A 69 2.72 -8.72 8.86
CA GLY A 69 1.45 -9.17 9.43
C GLY A 69 0.21 -8.82 8.59
N THR A 70 -0.90 -9.46 8.93
CA THR A 70 -2.17 -9.37 8.19
C THR A 70 -2.71 -7.94 8.04
N PRO A 71 -2.73 -7.09 9.08
CA PRO A 71 -3.23 -5.71 8.94
C PRO A 71 -2.37 -4.90 7.97
N SER A 72 -1.05 -5.08 8.03
CA SER A 72 -0.09 -4.39 7.17
C SER A 72 -0.21 -4.87 5.72
N ALA A 73 -0.39 -6.17 5.49
CA ALA A 73 -0.64 -6.71 4.16
C ALA A 73 -1.92 -6.14 3.54
N ALA A 74 -3.00 -6.05 4.31
CA ALA A 74 -4.26 -5.45 3.87
C ALA A 74 -4.09 -3.96 3.55
N ALA A 75 -3.43 -3.20 4.43
CA ALA A 75 -3.14 -1.78 4.21
C ALA A 75 -2.26 -1.56 2.97
N SER A 76 -1.25 -2.40 2.75
CA SER A 76 -0.40 -2.37 1.55
C SER A 76 -1.21 -2.56 0.28
N GLY A 77 -2.18 -3.50 0.30
CA GLY A 77 -3.12 -3.72 -0.81
C GLY A 77 -4.00 -2.50 -1.09
N VAL A 78 -4.55 -1.87 -0.05
CA VAL A 78 -5.36 -0.64 -0.18
C VAL A 78 -4.52 0.51 -0.76
N ILE A 79 -3.27 0.68 -0.30
CA ILE A 79 -2.35 1.68 -0.84
C ILE A 79 -2.07 1.41 -2.32
N ALA A 80 -1.80 0.16 -2.69
CA ALA A 80 -1.57 -0.24 -4.07
C ALA A 80 -2.77 0.08 -4.97
N ALA A 81 -3.97 -0.30 -4.55
CA ALA A 81 -5.20 -0.04 -5.28
C ALA A 81 -5.49 1.45 -5.41
N ASN A 82 -5.36 2.22 -4.32
CA ASN A 82 -5.60 3.66 -4.33
C ASN A 82 -4.59 4.41 -5.20
N THR A 83 -3.38 3.86 -5.37
CA THR A 83 -2.36 4.44 -6.26
C THR A 83 -2.82 4.38 -7.72
N LEU A 84 -3.64 3.40 -8.14
CA LEU A 84 -4.13 3.32 -9.51
C LEU A 84 -5.09 4.46 -9.90
N THR A 85 -5.69 5.12 -8.89
CA THR A 85 -6.74 6.14 -9.09
C THR A 85 -6.22 7.53 -8.73
N HIS A 86 -6.62 8.53 -9.51
CA HIS A 86 -6.31 9.93 -9.25
C HIS A 86 -6.85 10.40 -7.89
N VAL A 87 -6.08 11.27 -7.22
CA VAL A 87 -6.51 11.89 -5.95
C VAL A 87 -7.81 12.69 -6.11
N SER A 88 -8.02 13.31 -7.28
CA SER A 88 -9.27 14.03 -7.58
C SER A 88 -10.50 13.13 -7.48
N LYS A 89 -10.47 11.95 -8.09
CA LYS A 89 -11.55 10.95 -8.02
C LYS A 89 -11.82 10.49 -6.58
N HIS A 90 -10.77 10.32 -5.77
CA HIS A 90 -10.93 9.96 -4.35
C HIS A 90 -11.67 11.06 -3.57
N ILE A 91 -11.31 12.32 -3.79
CA ILE A 91 -11.95 13.46 -3.13
C ILE A 91 -13.40 13.64 -3.60
N ASP A 92 -13.68 13.45 -4.89
CA ASP A 92 -15.04 13.54 -5.43
C ASP A 92 -15.95 12.47 -4.80
N MET A 93 -15.44 11.24 -4.63
CA MET A 93 -16.16 10.16 -3.94
C MET A 93 -16.43 10.48 -2.47
N LEU A 94 -15.47 11.08 -1.76
CA LEU A 94 -15.65 11.50 -0.37
C LEU A 94 -16.70 12.61 -0.24
N ARG A 95 -16.69 13.57 -1.17
CA ARG A 95 -17.69 14.64 -1.23
C ARG A 95 -19.09 14.07 -1.49
N GLU A 96 -19.23 13.20 -2.48
CA GLU A 96 -20.49 12.54 -2.81
C GLU A 96 -21.04 11.72 -1.62
N THR A 97 -20.17 10.99 -0.92
CA THR A 97 -20.56 10.20 0.25
C THR A 97 -21.02 11.09 1.42
N GLY A 98 -20.33 12.20 1.67
CA GLY A 98 -20.72 13.18 2.69
C GLY A 98 -22.02 13.92 2.37
N GLU A 99 -22.37 14.05 1.10
CA GLU A 99 -23.65 14.64 0.65
C GLU A 99 -24.82 13.64 0.75
N LYS A 100 -24.57 12.36 0.46
CA LYS A 100 -25.61 11.31 0.50
C LYS A 100 -26.04 10.93 1.91
N GLU A 101 -25.11 10.90 2.86
CA GLU A 101 -25.37 10.41 4.20
C GLU A 101 -24.89 11.41 5.27
N SER A 102 -25.83 11.88 6.09
CA SER A 102 -25.54 12.87 7.15
C SER A 102 -24.56 12.37 8.20
N LEU A 103 -24.45 11.05 8.40
CA LEU A 103 -23.46 10.43 9.29
C LEU A 103 -22.01 10.67 8.81
N TYR A 104 -21.82 10.73 7.49
CA TYR A 104 -20.50 10.84 6.85
C TYR A 104 -20.19 12.25 6.37
N ALA A 105 -20.95 13.26 6.79
CA ALA A 105 -20.73 14.66 6.42
C ALA A 105 -19.30 15.16 6.72
N PHE A 106 -18.63 14.57 7.73
CA PHE A 106 -17.25 14.89 8.09
C PHE A 106 -16.20 14.48 7.03
N LEU A 107 -16.55 13.58 6.10
CA LEU A 107 -15.65 13.15 5.01
C LEU A 107 -15.51 14.21 3.92
N ASN A 108 -16.43 15.17 3.85
CA ASN A 108 -16.36 16.24 2.87
C ASN A 108 -15.18 17.18 3.23
N PRO A 109 -14.13 17.27 2.38
CA PRO A 109 -12.95 18.07 2.69
C PRO A 109 -13.20 19.58 2.60
N GLY A 110 -14.40 20.00 2.17
CA GLY A 110 -14.82 21.39 2.12
C GLY A 110 -13.91 22.26 1.24
N PRO A 111 -13.88 23.59 1.49
CA PRO A 111 -13.07 24.53 0.71
C PRO A 111 -11.56 24.27 0.79
N LEU A 112 -11.10 23.65 1.89
CA LEU A 112 -9.69 23.31 2.09
C LEU A 112 -9.24 22.23 1.11
N GLY A 113 -10.12 21.27 0.78
CA GLY A 113 -9.93 20.24 -0.25
C GLY A 113 -9.49 20.79 -1.60
N SER A 114 -10.23 21.78 -2.08
CA SER A 114 -10.00 22.42 -3.38
C SER A 114 -8.69 23.23 -3.42
N LEU A 115 -8.19 23.69 -2.27
CA LEU A 115 -6.97 24.48 -2.19
C LEU A 115 -5.71 23.64 -2.35
N TYR A 116 -5.67 22.42 -1.79
CA TYR A 116 -4.49 21.54 -1.91
C TYR A 116 -4.54 20.59 -3.10
N MET A 117 -5.71 20.38 -3.73
CA MET A 117 -5.91 19.52 -4.90
C MET A 117 -4.84 19.73 -6.01
N PRO A 118 -4.55 20.97 -6.44
CA PRO A 118 -3.55 21.22 -7.49
C PRO A 118 -2.13 20.74 -7.12
N PHE A 119 -1.80 20.70 -5.84
CA PHE A 119 -0.48 20.26 -5.36
C PHE A 119 -0.35 18.73 -5.24
N VAL A 120 -1.47 18.02 -5.12
CA VAL A 120 -1.50 16.55 -4.98
C VAL A 120 -1.80 15.86 -6.30
N GLU A 121 -2.52 16.50 -7.20
CA GLU A 121 -2.87 15.96 -8.52
C GLU A 121 -1.63 15.76 -9.42
N GLY A 122 -0.63 16.64 -9.31
CA GLY A 122 0.64 16.52 -10.04
C GLY A 122 1.53 15.34 -9.60
N ARG A 123 1.20 14.64 -8.50
CA ARG A 123 1.94 13.46 -8.01
C ARG A 123 1.31 12.12 -8.42
N THR A 124 0.32 12.14 -9.31
CA THR A 124 -0.39 10.94 -9.76
C THR A 124 0.53 10.02 -10.59
N PRO A 125 0.43 8.68 -10.44
CA PRO A 125 1.27 7.75 -11.19
C PRO A 125 1.12 7.82 -12.71
N SER A 126 2.04 7.12 -13.36
CA SER A 126 2.23 7.04 -14.81
C SER A 126 0.99 6.50 -15.54
N VAL A 127 0.91 6.76 -16.85
CA VAL A 127 -0.27 6.48 -17.69
C VAL A 127 -0.64 4.99 -17.68
N GLU A 128 0.36 4.11 -17.55
CA GLU A 128 0.22 2.65 -17.50
C GLU A 128 -0.58 2.18 -16.29
N LEU A 129 -0.54 2.94 -15.19
CA LEU A 129 -1.27 2.63 -13.95
C LEU A 129 -2.69 3.19 -13.95
N ARG A 130 -3.01 4.12 -14.85
CA ARG A 130 -4.30 4.84 -14.87
C ARG A 130 -5.44 4.01 -15.46
N GLY A 131 -5.14 2.85 -16.06
CA GLY A 131 -6.12 2.03 -16.76
C GLY A 131 -6.74 2.70 -18.00
N GLU A 132 -6.34 3.95 -18.32
CA GLU A 132 -6.87 4.73 -19.43
C GLU A 132 -6.47 4.14 -20.79
N ALA A 133 -5.30 3.52 -20.88
CA ALA A 133 -4.86 2.80 -22.09
C ALA A 133 -5.75 1.60 -22.46
N ALA A 134 -6.53 1.05 -21.51
CA ALA A 134 -7.42 -0.08 -21.78
C ALA A 134 -8.78 0.35 -22.38
N VAL A 135 -9.13 1.64 -22.30
CA VAL A 135 -10.44 2.16 -22.76
C VAL A 135 -10.40 2.57 -24.24
N GLU A 136 -9.23 2.90 -24.80
CA GLU A 136 -9.09 3.30 -26.21
C GLU A 136 -9.07 2.14 -27.23
N VAL A 137 -9.07 0.88 -26.78
CA VAL A 137 -8.94 -0.30 -27.67
C VAL A 137 -10.18 -1.23 -27.62
N ALA A 138 -11.30 -0.78 -27.05
CA ALA A 138 -12.55 -1.54 -26.97
C ALA A 138 -13.66 -0.93 -27.85
#